data_AF-A0A4Q5P043-F1
#
_entry.id   AF-A0A4Q5P043-F1
#
_cell.length_a   1.000
_cell.length_b   1.000
_cell.length_c   1.000
_cell.angle_alpha   90.00
_cell.angle_beta   90.00
_cell.angle_gamma   90.00
#
_symmetry.space_group_name_H-M   'P 1'
#
loop_
_entity.id
_entity.type
_entity.pdbx_description
1 polymer ?
#
loop_
_entity_poly.entity_id
_entity_poly.type
_entity_poly.pdbx_seq_one_letter_code
_entity_poly.pdbx_strand_id
1 'polypeptide(L)' 'LSQVVLSLQLPFAVVPLVMFTASKSKMGPFVAPRWVTALAAITAVVIIALNVKLVVDFFRG' A
#
# COMPACT_ATOMS: atom_id res chain seq x y z
N LEU A 1 -12.79 3.78 -17.30
CA LEU A 1 -12.62 4.83 -16.25
C LEU A 1 -12.77 4.30 -14.82
N SER A 2 -13.79 3.49 -14.48
CA SER A 2 -13.97 2.97 -13.10
C SER A 2 -12.81 2.12 -12.58
N GLN A 3 -12.17 1.32 -13.43
CA GLN A 3 -11.04 0.47 -13.03
C GLN A 3 -9.77 1.27 -12.71
N VAL A 4 -9.56 2.42 -13.35
CA VAL A 4 -8.38 3.28 -13.11
C VAL A 4 -8.49 3.98 -11.75
N VAL A 5 -9.70 4.39 -11.38
CA VAL A 5 -9.94 5.05 -10.09
C VAL A 5 -9.84 4.03 -8.93
N LEU A 6 -10.26 2.78 -9.13
CA LEU A 6 -10.07 1.70 -8.15
C LEU A 6 -8.61 1.25 -8.00
N SER A 7 -7.85 1.18 -9.09
CA SER A 7 -6.41 0.84 -9.02
C SER A 7 -5.57 1.93 -8.37
N LEU A 8 -5.98 3.20 -8.47
CA LEU A 8 -5.31 4.31 -7.77
C LEU A 8 -5.66 4.36 -6.26
N GLN A 9 -6.84 3.84 -5.86
CA GLN A 9 -7.29 3.81 -4.46
C GLN A 9 -6.58 2.77 -3.60
N LEU A 10 -6.32 1.57 -4.14
CA LEU A 10 -5.63 0.50 -3.41
C LEU A 10 -4.28 0.93 -2.80
N PRO A 11 -3.34 1.55 -3.54
CA PRO A 11 -2.08 2.00 -2.96
C PRO A 11 -2.29 3.13 -1.94
N PHE A 12 -3.29 3.99 -2.15
CA PHE A 12 -3.64 5.06 -1.22
C PHE A 12 -4.23 4.55 0.09
N ALA A 13 -4.86 3.37 0.11
CA ALA A 13 -5.31 2.72 1.34
C ALA A 13 -4.18 1.95 2.05
N VAL A 14 -3.34 1.26 1.28
CA VAL A 14 -2.29 0.38 1.83
C VAL A 14 -1.16 1.17 2.48
N VAL A 15 -0.69 2.27 1.86
CA VAL A 15 0.41 3.09 2.42
C VAL A 15 0.11 3.65 3.82
N PRO A 16 -1.03 4.34 4.07
CA PRO A 16 -1.37 4.83 5.40
C PRO A 16 -1.66 3.69 6.39
N LEU A 17 -2.17 2.53 5.94
CA LEU A 17 -2.33 1.36 6.81
C LEU A 17 -0.98 0.86 7.35
N VAL A 18 0.04 0.75 6.48
CA VAL A 18 1.41 0.40 6.91
C VAL A 18 1.99 1.48 7.84
N MET A 19 1.74 2.75 7.55
CA MET A 19 2.17 3.86 8.42
C MET A 19 1.49 3.84 9.80
N PHE A 20 0.19 3.56 9.86
CA PHE A 20 -0.55 3.50 11.11
C PHE A 20 -0.18 2.30 11.96
N THR A 21 0.02 1.13 11.34
CA THR A 21 0.45 -0.09 12.04
C THR A 21 1.89 0.01 12.59
N ALA A 22 2.74 0.83 11.96
CA ALA A 22 4.09 1.13 12.43
C ALA A 22 4.16 2.24 13.51
N SER A 23 3.10 3.00 13.72
CA SER A 23 3.13 4.19 14.59
C SER A 23 2.91 3.84 16.06
N LYS A 24 3.97 3.98 16.88
CA LYS A 24 3.89 3.92 18.35
C LYS A 24 2.90 4.91 18.95
N SER A 25 2.73 6.06 18.33
CA SER A 25 1.77 7.07 18.77
C SER A 25 0.32 6.65 18.56
N LYS A 26 0.03 5.75 17.61
CA LYS A 26 -1.34 5.30 17.27
C LYS A 26 -1.68 3.94 17.87
N MET A 27 -0.72 3.00 17.93
CA MET A 27 -0.94 1.63 18.41
C MET A 27 -0.41 1.33 19.82
N GLY A 28 0.37 2.23 20.41
CA GLY A 28 0.87 2.06 21.78
C GLY A 28 1.63 0.73 21.98
N PRO A 29 1.18 -0.17 22.87
CA PRO A 29 1.79 -1.48 23.08
C PRO A 29 1.56 -2.48 21.93
N PHE A 30 0.57 -2.25 21.06
CA PHE A 30 0.23 -3.13 19.93
C PHE A 30 0.94 -2.74 18.62
N VAL A 31 2.02 -1.96 18.69
CA VAL A 31 2.81 -1.64 17.50
C VAL A 31 3.30 -2.92 16.84
N ALA A 32 3.11 -2.98 15.52
CA ALA A 32 3.65 -4.06 14.72
C ALA A 32 5.18 -4.14 14.93
N PRO A 33 5.73 -5.31 15.25
CA PRO A 33 7.18 -5.46 15.36
C PRO A 33 7.82 -5.10 14.02
N ARG A 34 9.03 -4.52 14.05
CA ARG A 34 9.72 -3.96 12.86
C ARG A 34 9.77 -4.92 11.66
N TRP A 35 9.81 -6.23 11.91
CA TRP A 35 9.80 -7.27 10.87
C TRP A 35 8.45 -7.37 10.14
N VAL A 36 7.33 -7.22 10.86
CA VAL A 36 5.98 -7.18 10.27
C VAL A 36 5.80 -5.90 9.46
N THR A 37 6.29 -4.76 9.95
CA THR A 37 6.30 -3.51 9.18
C THR A 37 7.12 -3.65 7.90
N ALA A 38 8.28 -4.31 7.94
CA ALA A 38 9.09 -4.57 6.75
C ALA A 38 8.36 -5.46 5.73
N LEU A 39 7.75 -6.57 6.17
CA LEU A 39 6.91 -7.42 5.32
C LEU A 39 5.73 -6.67 4.70
N ALA A 40 5.05 -5.83 5.49
CA ALA A 40 3.94 -5.02 5.03
C ALA A 40 4.39 -3.95 4.03
N ALA A 41 5.55 -3.32 4.24
CA ALA A 41 6.14 -2.38 3.30
C ALA A 41 6.53 -3.05 1.97
N ILE A 42 7.14 -4.25 2.01
CA ILE A 42 7.47 -5.01 0.80
C ILE A 42 6.19 -5.35 0.03
N THR A 43 5.17 -5.86 0.71
CA THR A 43 3.88 -6.19 0.10
C THR A 43 3.22 -4.96 -0.51
N ALA A 44 3.26 -3.82 0.19
CA ALA A 44 2.76 -2.54 -0.31
C ALA A 44 3.47 -2.10 -1.59
N VAL A 45 4.81 -2.17 -1.62
CA VAL A 45 5.61 -1.84 -2.81
C VAL A 45 5.24 -2.73 -3.99
N VAL A 46 5.06 -4.04 -3.77
CA VAL A 46 4.64 -4.98 -4.83
C VAL A 46 3.26 -4.63 -5.36
N ILE A 47 2.28 -4.36 -4.50
CA ILE A 47 0.91 -3.98 -4.88
C ILE A 47 0.93 -2.66 -5.68
N ILE A 48 1.68 -1.66 -5.22
CA ILE A 48 1.84 -0.36 -5.90
C ILE A 48 2.45 -0.57 -7.28
N ALA A 49 3.56 -1.31 -7.38
CA ALA A 49 4.24 -1.55 -8.65
C ALA A 49 3.34 -2.26 -9.67
N LEU A 50 2.59 -3.28 -9.22
CA LEU A 50 1.63 -3.99 -10.07
C LEU A 50 0.47 -3.09 -10.51
N ASN A 51 -0.07 -2.25 -9.62
CA ASN A 51 -1.13 -1.31 -9.96
C ASN A 51 -0.64 -0.24 -10.95
N VAL A 52 0.57 0.29 -10.77
CA VAL A 52 1.18 1.24 -11.71
C VAL A 52 1.38 0.59 -13.08
N LYS A 53 1.89 -0.65 -13.13
CA LYS A 53 2.02 -1.40 -14.39
C LYS A 53 0.67 -1.55 -15.09
N LEU A 54 -0.38 -1.95 -14.36
CA LEU A 54 -1.73 -2.08 -14.89
C LEU A 54 -2.27 -0.76 -15.46
N VAL A 55 -2.02 0.35 -14.76
CA VAL A 55 -2.43 1.69 -15.21
C VAL A 55 -1.66 2.10 -16.47
N VAL A 56 -0.35 1.87 -16.51
CA VAL A 56 0.48 2.17 -17.69
C VAL A 56 0.06 1.32 -18.90
N ASP A 57 -0.20 0.03 -18.72
CA ASP A 57 -0.73 -0.84 -19.77
C ASP A 57 -2.12 -0.36 -20.23
N PHE A 58 -2.98 0.09 -19.32
CA PHE A 58 -4.30 0.64 -19.65
C PHE A 58 -4.24 1.97 -20.41
N PHE A 59 -3.24 2.82 -20.17
CA PHE A 59 -3.06 4.09 -20.89
C PHE A 59 -2.28 3.95 -22.19
N ARG A 60 -1.53 2.86 -22.38
CA ARG A 60 -0.78 2.57 -23.61
C ARG A 60 -1.59 1.80 -24.66
N GLY A 61 -2.68 1.14 -24.25
CA GLY A 61 -3.70 0.57 -25.14
C GLY A 61 -4.84 1.54 -25.38
#